data_AF-A0A062HSE5-F1
#
_entry.id   AF-A0A062HSE5-F1
#
_cell.length_a   1.000
_cell.length_b   1.000
_cell.length_c   1.000
_cell.angle_alpha   90.00
_cell.angle_beta   90.00
_cell.angle_gamma   90.00
#
_symmetry.space_group_name_H-M   'P 1'
#
loop_
_entity.id
_entity.type
_entity.pdbx_description
1 polymer ?
#
loop_
_entity_poly.entity_id
_entity_poly.type
_entity_poly.pdbx_seq_one_letter_code
_entity_poly.pdbx_strand_id
1 'polypeptide(L)'
;MQRLSELNMILAILLIVILLSIGPTRYLLNTLLESTGNYAQNIISMSLWSDTQKDSGWQNWWTAFYWPWWMTWGPFVGMFIARISRGRTIRELIAGALLVPTLVTAIWMSIVGGSALKVEQNARHAYEKEVATLVKEGKSAPEAFKGGPIVKATQEDNTQALFTMFNSLDSGTLGQALSIIACLLLATFLITSTDCGTHVLCYMDAEGATETPIRIRIVWGTLIAIIAGVLLYAGGLKAIQSASIIAGFPISIFLAIMSVTLFKSLRREPQAWAMMPEHVRPDFSEHEVSVKSKESTPMIGKIVSEK
;
A
#
# COMPACT_ATOMS: atom_id res chain seq x y z
N MET A 1 -5.73 20.55 -7.94
CA MET A 1 -5.19 19.24 -7.53
C MET A 1 -4.13 19.36 -6.45
N GLN A 2 -3.05 20.12 -6.64
CA GLN A 2 -2.03 20.33 -5.58
C GLN A 2 -2.64 20.75 -4.24
N ARG A 3 -3.48 21.80 -4.21
CA ARG A 3 -4.17 22.25 -2.99
C ARG A 3 -5.08 21.21 -2.33
N LEU A 4 -5.71 20.33 -3.12
CA LEU A 4 -6.57 19.26 -2.61
C LEU A 4 -5.73 18.13 -1.99
N SER A 5 -4.60 17.79 -2.61
CA SER A 5 -3.66 16.81 -2.08
C SER A 5 -2.96 17.32 -0.81
N GLU A 6 -2.57 18.60 -0.78
CA GLU A 6 -2.04 19.27 0.41
C GLU A 6 -3.06 19.28 1.54
N LEU A 7 -4.31 19.66 1.24
CA LEU A 7 -5.41 19.61 2.21
C LEU A 7 -5.61 18.18 2.74
N ASN A 8 -5.62 17.17 1.88
CA ASN A 8 -5.77 15.77 2.29
C ASN A 8 -4.66 15.33 3.27
N MET A 9 -3.41 15.74 3.02
CA MET A 9 -2.30 15.46 3.95
C MET A 9 -2.41 16.23 5.25
N ILE A 10 -2.83 17.49 5.21
CA ILE A 10 -3.07 18.27 6.43
C ILE A 10 -4.19 17.64 7.26
N LEU A 11 -5.30 17.23 6.63
CA LEU A 11 -6.42 16.56 7.31
C LEU A 11 -5.99 15.23 7.92
N ALA A 12 -5.18 14.43 7.22
CA ALA A 12 -4.68 13.16 7.74
C ALA A 12 -3.75 13.36 8.94
N ILE A 13 -2.82 14.30 8.87
CA ILE A 13 -1.91 14.63 9.99
C ILE A 13 -2.72 15.19 11.16
N LEU A 14 -3.67 16.09 10.90
CA LEU A 14 -4.55 16.65 11.91
C LEU A 14 -5.34 15.56 12.63
N LEU A 15 -5.91 14.60 11.89
CA LEU A 15 -6.63 13.47 12.46
C LEU A 15 -5.72 12.64 13.38
N ILE A 16 -4.51 12.32 12.93
CA ILE A 16 -3.51 11.58 13.73
C ILE A 16 -3.18 12.33 15.02
N VAL A 17 -2.92 13.64 14.93
CA VAL A 17 -2.55 14.47 16.09
C VAL A 17 -3.70 14.55 17.10
N ILE A 18 -4.94 14.71 16.62
CA ILE A 18 -6.13 14.72 17.50
C ILE A 18 -6.28 13.37 18.20
N LEU A 19 -6.17 12.26 17.46
CA LEU A 19 -6.27 10.91 18.03
C LEU A 19 -5.16 10.63 19.03
N LEU A 20 -3.94 11.09 18.80
CA LEU A 20 -2.84 10.97 19.77
C LEU A 20 -3.08 11.78 21.04
N SER A 21 -3.71 12.95 20.91
CA SER A 21 -3.92 13.89 22.03
C SER A 21 -5.08 13.46 22.93
N ILE A 22 -6.14 12.91 22.32
CA ILE A 22 -7.40 12.55 23.01
C ILE A 22 -7.42 11.07 23.36
N GLY A 23 -6.87 10.23 22.49
CA GLY A 23 -6.71 8.81 22.74
C GLY A 23 -5.61 8.53 23.77
N PRO A 24 -5.41 7.25 24.12
CA PRO A 24 -4.41 6.84 25.10
C PRO A 24 -3.00 6.91 24.51
N THR A 25 -2.37 8.09 24.47
CA THR A 25 -1.09 8.35 23.77
C THR A 25 -0.02 7.30 24.06
N ARG A 26 0.18 6.95 25.34
CA ARG A 26 1.18 5.94 25.74
C ARG A 26 0.89 4.56 25.15
N TYR A 27 -0.38 4.16 25.15
CA TYR A 27 -0.79 2.89 24.55
C TYR A 27 -0.53 2.91 23.03
N LEU A 28 -0.93 3.97 22.33
CA LEU A 28 -0.75 4.08 20.88
C LEU A 28 0.73 4.06 20.45
N LEU A 29 1.60 4.76 21.19
CA LEU A 29 3.04 4.75 20.93
C LEU A 29 3.66 3.37 21.21
N ASN A 30 3.23 2.69 22.27
CA ASN A 30 3.69 1.32 22.54
C ASN A 30 3.17 0.35 21.48
N THR A 31 1.91 0.46 21.07
CA THR A 31 1.33 -0.33 19.97
C THR A 31 2.11 -0.13 18.67
N LEU A 32 2.61 1.07 18.38
CA LEU A 32 3.48 1.31 17.22
C LEU A 32 4.77 0.49 17.29
N LEU A 33 5.46 0.52 18.42
CA LEU A 33 6.70 -0.23 18.61
C LEU A 33 6.46 -1.75 18.59
N GLU A 34 5.45 -2.20 19.34
CA GLU A 34 5.09 -3.63 19.44
C GLU A 34 4.62 -4.19 18.10
N SER A 35 3.74 -3.48 17.37
CA SER A 35 3.26 -3.96 16.07
C SER A 35 4.38 -4.01 15.04
N THR A 36 5.27 -3.01 15.04
CA THR A 36 6.42 -2.97 14.13
C THR A 36 7.39 -4.11 14.43
N GLY A 37 7.71 -4.35 15.71
CA GLY A 37 8.56 -5.47 16.12
C GLY A 37 7.94 -6.83 15.81
N ASN A 38 6.64 -6.99 16.08
CA ASN A 38 5.92 -8.22 15.78
C ASN A 38 5.86 -8.51 14.28
N TYR A 39 5.62 -7.49 13.45
CA TYR A 39 5.65 -7.63 12.00
C TYR A 39 7.04 -8.06 11.50
N ALA A 40 8.10 -7.42 12.00
CA ALA A 40 9.48 -7.78 11.64
C ALA A 40 9.82 -9.23 12.01
N GLN A 41 9.34 -9.71 13.17
CA GLN A 41 9.55 -11.09 13.62
C GLN A 41 8.77 -12.11 12.77
N ASN A 42 7.54 -11.78 12.38
CA ASN A 42 6.62 -12.73 11.74
C ASN A 42 6.56 -12.62 10.21
N ILE A 43 7.34 -11.74 9.58
CA ILE A 43 7.28 -11.47 8.14
C ILE A 43 7.40 -12.73 7.28
N ILE A 44 8.32 -13.65 7.61
CA ILE A 44 8.54 -14.88 6.85
C ILE A 44 7.33 -15.81 7.01
N SER A 45 6.87 -16.02 8.25
CA SER A 45 5.72 -16.89 8.52
C SER A 45 4.45 -16.37 7.86
N MET A 46 4.19 -15.06 7.94
CA MET A 46 3.02 -14.44 7.30
C MET A 46 3.09 -14.50 5.77
N SER A 47 4.28 -14.41 5.19
CA SER A 47 4.48 -14.46 3.73
C SER A 47 4.17 -15.85 3.14
N LEU A 48 4.33 -16.92 3.93
CA LEU A 48 4.14 -18.30 3.49
C LEU A 48 2.85 -18.94 4.04
N TRP A 49 2.08 -18.22 4.85
CA TRP A 49 0.88 -18.76 5.45
C TRP A 49 -0.29 -18.75 4.46
N SER A 50 -0.88 -19.92 4.23
CA SER A 50 -1.97 -20.17 3.26
C SER A 50 -3.27 -20.67 3.91
N ASP A 51 -3.37 -20.66 5.23
CA ASP A 51 -4.54 -21.15 5.98
C ASP A 51 -4.99 -22.59 5.68
N THR A 52 -4.07 -23.45 5.23
CA THR A 52 -4.39 -24.80 4.71
C THR A 52 -5.12 -25.72 5.70
N GLN A 53 -4.90 -25.54 7.00
CA GLN A 53 -5.47 -26.44 8.02
C GLN A 53 -6.88 -26.05 8.45
N LYS A 54 -7.15 -24.74 8.62
CA LYS A 54 -8.47 -24.28 9.06
C LYS A 54 -9.42 -24.05 7.89
N ASP A 55 -8.86 -23.79 6.70
CA ASP A 55 -9.60 -23.45 5.48
C ASP A 55 -10.74 -22.46 5.74
N SER A 56 -10.43 -21.42 6.51
CA SER A 56 -11.45 -20.50 7.05
C SER A 56 -11.93 -19.48 6.02
N GLY A 57 -11.32 -19.46 4.84
CA GLY A 57 -11.52 -18.43 3.82
C GLY A 57 -10.90 -17.08 4.18
N TRP A 58 -10.17 -16.97 5.30
CA TRP A 58 -9.54 -15.71 5.74
C TRP A 58 -8.58 -15.14 4.69
N GLN A 59 -7.79 -16.00 4.06
CA GLN A 59 -6.85 -15.61 3.01
C GLN A 59 -7.54 -14.89 1.84
N ASN A 60 -8.73 -15.34 1.44
CA ASN A 60 -9.50 -14.76 0.34
C ASN A 60 -10.00 -13.34 0.68
N TRP A 61 -10.35 -13.10 1.95
CA TRP A 61 -10.83 -11.80 2.42
C TRP A 61 -9.73 -10.76 2.61
N TRP A 62 -8.51 -11.21 2.91
CA TRP A 62 -7.39 -10.33 3.25
C TRP A 62 -6.26 -10.48 2.23
N THR A 63 -5.30 -11.36 2.49
CA THR A 63 -4.05 -11.46 1.72
C THR A 63 -4.28 -11.61 0.22
N ALA A 64 -5.10 -12.58 -0.21
CA ALA A 64 -5.37 -12.86 -1.61
C ALA A 64 -6.25 -11.79 -2.29
N PHE A 65 -6.87 -10.90 -1.53
CA PHE A 65 -7.53 -9.71 -2.08
C PHE A 65 -6.53 -8.56 -2.26
N TYR A 66 -5.74 -8.25 -1.23
CA TYR A 66 -4.79 -7.13 -1.26
C TYR A 66 -3.64 -7.33 -2.27
N TRP A 67 -3.14 -8.55 -2.46
CA TRP A 67 -2.07 -8.80 -3.45
C TRP A 67 -2.47 -8.41 -4.88
N PRO A 68 -3.55 -8.95 -5.47
CA PRO A 68 -4.12 -8.49 -6.73
C PRO A 68 -4.37 -6.99 -6.78
N TRP A 69 -4.96 -6.42 -5.73
CA TRP A 69 -5.22 -4.98 -5.64
C TRP A 69 -3.94 -4.18 -5.85
N TRP A 70 -2.88 -4.47 -5.10
CA TRP A 70 -1.60 -3.76 -5.21
C TRP A 70 -0.92 -3.98 -6.56
N MET A 71 -1.01 -5.19 -7.11
CA MET A 71 -0.48 -5.49 -8.44
C MET A 71 -1.17 -4.65 -9.53
N THR A 72 -2.49 -4.50 -9.47
CA THR A 72 -3.23 -3.67 -10.45
C THR A 72 -2.87 -2.19 -10.37
N TRP A 73 -2.51 -1.70 -9.19
CA TRP A 73 -2.07 -0.32 -8.97
C TRP A 73 -0.58 -0.10 -9.27
N GLY A 74 0.21 -1.17 -9.35
CA GLY A 74 1.65 -1.13 -9.56
C GLY A 74 2.12 -0.26 -10.74
N PRO A 75 1.55 -0.38 -11.94
CA PRO A 75 1.93 0.45 -13.09
C PRO A 75 1.70 1.94 -12.88
N PHE A 76 0.57 2.31 -12.25
CA PHE A 76 0.21 3.70 -11.98
C PHE A 76 1.17 4.35 -10.97
N VAL A 77 1.40 3.67 -9.86
CA VAL A 77 2.31 4.13 -8.80
C VAL A 77 3.75 4.16 -9.30
N GLY A 78 4.16 3.16 -10.09
CA GLY A 78 5.49 3.10 -10.70
C GLY A 78 5.79 4.30 -11.61
N MET A 79 4.84 4.70 -12.46
CA MET A 79 4.99 5.89 -13.32
C MET A 79 5.13 7.18 -12.50
N PHE A 80 4.35 7.32 -11.43
CA PHE A 80 4.45 8.47 -10.53
C PHE A 80 5.82 8.53 -9.83
N ILE A 81 6.25 7.42 -9.21
CA ILE A 81 7.55 7.32 -8.52
C ILE A 81 8.69 7.61 -9.50
N ALA A 82 8.64 7.07 -10.72
CA ALA A 82 9.65 7.32 -11.74
C ALA A 82 9.78 8.81 -12.09
N ARG A 83 8.65 9.53 -12.24
CA ARG A 83 8.63 10.97 -12.55
C ARG A 83 9.23 11.83 -11.44
N ILE A 84 8.89 11.56 -10.19
CA ILE A 84 9.39 12.35 -9.05
C ILE A 84 10.80 11.95 -8.59
N SER A 85 11.35 10.86 -9.13
CA SER A 85 12.69 10.33 -8.77
C SER A 85 13.78 10.66 -9.80
N ARG A 86 13.53 11.59 -10.73
CA ARG A 86 14.52 12.01 -11.73
C ARG A 86 15.79 12.53 -11.03
N GLY A 87 16.94 11.94 -11.38
CA GLY A 87 18.25 12.31 -10.81
C GLY A 87 18.63 11.61 -9.51
N ARG A 88 17.82 10.68 -9.00
CA ARG A 88 18.16 9.86 -7.82
C ARG A 88 18.88 8.57 -8.23
N THR A 89 19.70 8.03 -7.33
CA THR A 89 20.27 6.68 -7.54
C THR A 89 19.19 5.61 -7.36
N ILE A 90 19.39 4.44 -7.99
CA ILE A 90 18.47 3.29 -7.85
C ILE A 90 18.31 2.90 -6.37
N ARG A 91 19.38 2.97 -5.58
CA ARG A 91 19.36 2.63 -4.15
C ARG A 91 18.48 3.59 -3.34
N GLU A 92 18.63 4.89 -3.56
CA GLU A 92 17.80 5.92 -2.90
C GLU A 92 16.33 5.80 -3.31
N LEU A 93 16.06 5.51 -4.59
CA LEU A 93 14.71 5.29 -5.09
C LEU A 93 14.06 4.10 -4.38
N ILE A 94 14.72 2.95 -4.34
CA ILE A 94 14.17 1.74 -3.72
C ILE A 94 14.00 1.94 -2.21
N ALA A 95 15.02 2.47 -1.52
CA ALA A 95 14.95 2.70 -0.09
C ALA A 95 13.84 3.71 0.27
N GLY A 96 13.73 4.82 -0.45
CA GLY A 96 12.69 5.82 -0.23
C GLY A 96 11.29 5.29 -0.53
N ALA A 97 11.12 4.55 -1.62
CA ALA A 97 9.84 3.99 -2.04
C ALA A 97 9.33 2.89 -1.08
N LEU A 98 10.23 2.16 -0.42
CA LEU A 98 9.86 1.13 0.55
C LEU A 98 9.71 1.70 1.97
N LEU A 99 10.70 2.45 2.47
CA LEU A 99 10.72 2.84 3.88
C LEU A 99 9.67 3.91 4.21
N VAL A 100 9.52 4.95 3.39
CA VAL A 100 8.64 6.08 3.72
C VAL A 100 7.17 5.65 3.81
N PRO A 101 6.58 4.97 2.81
CA PRO A 101 5.19 4.54 2.89
C PRO A 101 4.94 3.51 3.99
N THR A 102 5.89 2.60 4.23
CA THR A 102 5.77 1.60 5.31
C THR A 102 5.73 2.27 6.68
N LEU A 103 6.58 3.27 6.93
CA LEU A 103 6.57 4.00 8.21
C LEU A 103 5.27 4.79 8.40
N VAL A 104 4.79 5.48 7.37
CA VAL A 104 3.50 6.20 7.42
C VAL A 104 2.36 5.22 7.69
N THR A 105 2.37 4.06 7.04
CA THR A 105 1.36 3.01 7.25
C THR A 105 1.42 2.43 8.66
N ALA A 106 2.62 2.18 9.20
CA ALA A 106 2.79 1.71 10.57
C ALA A 106 2.21 2.73 11.58
N ILE A 107 2.53 4.01 11.43
CA ILE A 107 1.98 5.09 12.25
C ILE A 107 0.45 5.12 12.16
N TRP A 108 -0.09 5.12 10.94
CA TRP A 108 -1.54 5.16 10.73
C TRP A 108 -2.25 3.95 11.36
N MET A 109 -1.79 2.73 11.07
CA MET A 109 -2.40 1.50 11.57
C MET A 109 -2.32 1.40 13.10
N SER A 110 -1.22 1.83 13.71
CA SER A 110 -1.08 1.79 15.17
C SER A 110 -1.92 2.86 15.87
N ILE A 111 -2.12 4.03 15.28
CA ILE A 111 -2.90 5.11 15.90
C ILE A 111 -4.39 4.88 15.70
N VAL A 112 -4.85 4.70 14.46
CA VAL A 112 -6.27 4.49 14.16
C VAL A 112 -6.71 3.09 14.60
N GLY A 113 -5.98 2.04 14.20
CA GLY A 113 -6.29 0.67 14.60
C GLY A 113 -6.10 0.43 16.10
N GLY A 114 -5.05 1.00 16.71
CA GLY A 114 -4.86 0.94 18.16
C GLY A 114 -5.98 1.64 18.92
N SER A 115 -6.48 2.79 18.45
CA SER A 115 -7.61 3.47 19.08
C SER A 115 -8.87 2.59 19.07
N ALA A 116 -9.17 1.95 17.94
CA ALA A 116 -10.28 1.00 17.83
C ALA A 116 -10.10 -0.23 18.75
N LEU A 117 -8.89 -0.80 18.80
CA LEU A 117 -8.57 -1.91 19.71
C LEU A 117 -8.71 -1.49 21.18
N LYS A 118 -8.34 -0.26 21.55
CA LYS A 118 -8.51 0.22 22.92
C LYS A 118 -9.98 0.34 23.29
N VAL A 119 -10.82 0.87 22.41
CA VAL A 119 -12.27 0.96 22.63
C VAL A 119 -12.83 -0.44 22.92
N GLU A 120 -12.45 -1.42 22.10
CA GLU A 120 -12.87 -2.82 22.26
C GLU A 120 -12.37 -3.44 23.57
N GLN A 121 -11.10 -3.21 23.94
CA GLN A 121 -10.52 -3.65 25.21
C GLN A 121 -11.23 -3.03 26.42
N ASN A 122 -11.55 -1.73 26.36
CA ASN A 122 -12.26 -1.03 27.42
C ASN A 122 -13.68 -1.59 27.60
N ALA A 123 -14.38 -1.89 26.50
CA ALA A 123 -15.70 -2.53 26.54
C ALA A 123 -15.63 -3.92 27.18
N ARG A 124 -14.62 -4.71 26.83
CA ARG A 124 -14.39 -6.03 27.44
C ARG A 124 -14.12 -5.93 28.95
N HIS A 125 -13.26 -5.01 29.38
CA HIS A 125 -12.97 -4.82 30.81
C HIS A 125 -14.17 -4.29 31.60
N ALA A 126 -15.03 -3.47 30.99
CA ALA A 126 -16.27 -3.03 31.61
C ALA A 126 -17.21 -4.22 31.86
N TYR A 127 -17.38 -5.09 30.86
CA TYR A 127 -18.16 -6.32 30.98
C TYR A 127 -17.58 -7.27 32.05
N GLU A 128 -16.26 -7.49 32.07
CA GLU A 128 -15.61 -8.33 33.08
C GLU A 128 -15.84 -7.81 34.51
N LYS A 129 -15.83 -6.48 34.71
CA LYS A 129 -16.16 -5.85 36.00
C LYS A 129 -17.63 -6.04 36.38
N GLU A 130 -18.54 -5.89 35.43
CA GLU A 130 -19.97 -6.10 35.65
C GLU A 130 -20.28 -7.55 36.05
N VAL A 131 -19.71 -8.52 35.33
CA VAL A 131 -19.82 -9.95 35.68
C VAL A 131 -19.26 -10.20 37.07
N ALA A 132 -18.10 -9.63 37.41
CA ALA A 132 -17.51 -9.79 38.73
C ALA A 132 -18.39 -9.19 39.85
N THR A 133 -19.11 -8.09 39.59
CA THR A 133 -20.08 -7.54 40.55
C THR A 133 -21.33 -8.40 40.67
N LEU A 134 -21.89 -8.90 39.57
CA LEU A 134 -23.08 -9.75 39.58
C LEU A 134 -22.82 -11.10 40.27
N VAL A 135 -21.65 -11.70 40.04
CA VAL A 135 -21.23 -12.93 40.72
C VAL A 135 -21.08 -12.69 42.23
N LYS A 136 -20.55 -11.52 42.65
CA LYS A 136 -20.48 -11.14 44.08
C LYS A 136 -21.86 -10.91 44.70
N GLU A 137 -22.83 -10.45 43.92
CA GLU A 137 -24.23 -10.30 44.33
C GLU A 137 -25.02 -11.63 44.29
N GLY A 138 -24.38 -12.76 43.95
CA GLY A 138 -25.03 -14.06 43.85
C GLY A 138 -25.95 -14.23 42.64
N LYS A 139 -25.88 -13.30 41.66
CA LYS A 139 -26.63 -13.37 40.40
C LYS A 139 -25.84 -14.16 39.36
N SER A 140 -26.56 -14.82 38.44
CA SER A 140 -25.94 -15.55 37.33
C SER A 140 -25.22 -14.58 36.39
N ALA A 141 -24.03 -14.97 35.94
CA ALA A 141 -23.26 -14.21 34.97
C ALA A 141 -24.05 -14.09 33.64
N PRO A 142 -24.09 -12.90 33.01
CA PRO A 142 -24.67 -12.74 31.68
C PRO A 142 -23.95 -13.58 30.62
N GLU A 143 -24.57 -13.72 29.44
CA GLU A 143 -23.98 -14.44 28.28
C GLU A 143 -22.56 -13.95 27.96
N ALA A 144 -21.68 -14.86 27.52
CA ALA A 144 -20.28 -14.57 27.19
C ALA A 144 -20.12 -13.35 26.26
N PHE A 145 -19.04 -12.58 26.48
CA PHE A 145 -18.74 -11.38 25.69
C PHE A 145 -18.58 -11.71 24.19
N LYS A 146 -19.57 -11.34 23.37
CA LYS A 146 -19.59 -11.58 21.92
C LYS A 146 -18.89 -10.49 21.09
N GLY A 147 -18.39 -9.44 21.74
CA GLY A 147 -17.78 -8.27 21.08
C GLY A 147 -18.33 -6.95 21.63
N GLY A 148 -17.46 -5.96 21.64
CA GLY A 148 -17.71 -4.58 21.99
C GLY A 148 -18.26 -3.79 20.82
N PRO A 149 -18.29 -2.45 20.93
CA PRO A 149 -18.99 -1.59 19.98
C PRO A 149 -18.38 -1.64 18.58
N ILE A 150 -17.05 -1.82 18.44
CA ILE A 150 -16.39 -1.84 17.14
C ILE A 150 -16.70 -3.13 16.40
N VAL A 151 -16.65 -4.28 17.09
CA VAL A 151 -16.97 -5.58 16.48
C VAL A 151 -18.43 -5.63 16.03
N LYS A 152 -19.36 -5.13 16.85
CA LYS A 152 -20.78 -5.06 16.49
C LYS A 152 -21.02 -4.17 15.28
N ALA A 153 -20.43 -2.97 15.27
CA ALA A 153 -20.55 -2.06 14.12
C ALA A 153 -19.98 -2.69 12.83
N THR A 154 -18.84 -3.38 12.92
CA THR A 154 -18.21 -4.04 11.76
C THR A 154 -19.06 -5.19 11.21
N GLN A 155 -19.77 -5.92 12.09
CA GLN A 155 -20.66 -7.01 11.69
C GLN A 155 -21.92 -6.50 10.98
N GLU A 156 -22.41 -5.31 11.35
CA GLU A 156 -23.52 -4.66 10.65
C GLU A 156 -23.04 -4.07 9.32
N ASP A 157 -21.98 -3.27 9.36
CA ASP A 157 -21.36 -2.68 8.18
C ASP A 157 -19.89 -2.31 8.48
N ASN A 158 -18.98 -2.89 7.71
CA ASN A 158 -17.53 -2.62 7.80
C ASN A 158 -17.19 -1.12 7.73
N THR A 159 -18.01 -0.30 7.06
CA THR A 159 -17.76 1.15 6.91
C THR A 159 -18.05 1.94 8.19
N GLN A 160 -18.83 1.40 9.13
CA GLN A 160 -19.24 2.10 10.36
C GLN A 160 -18.19 2.05 11.47
N ALA A 161 -17.22 1.13 11.40
CA ALA A 161 -16.24 0.91 12.45
C ALA A 161 -15.47 2.18 12.84
N LEU A 162 -15.04 2.96 11.83
CA LEU A 162 -14.28 4.20 12.05
C LEU A 162 -15.11 5.27 12.76
N PHE A 163 -16.36 5.47 12.35
CA PHE A 163 -17.26 6.47 12.94
C PHE A 163 -17.69 6.06 14.35
N THR A 164 -17.91 4.76 14.57
CA THR A 164 -18.20 4.21 15.91
C THR A 164 -17.02 4.41 16.85
N MET A 165 -15.78 4.26 16.36
CA MET A 165 -14.58 4.56 17.14
C MET A 165 -14.55 6.04 17.55
N PHE A 166 -14.83 6.99 16.65
CA PHE A 166 -14.87 8.42 17.00
C PHE A 166 -15.93 8.74 18.05
N ASN A 167 -17.15 8.20 17.88
CA ASN A 167 -18.23 8.39 18.85
C ASN A 167 -17.94 7.72 20.20
N SER A 168 -17.11 6.67 20.23
CA SER A 168 -16.67 6.01 21.46
C SER A 168 -15.54 6.74 22.18
N LEU A 169 -14.77 7.56 21.47
CA LEU A 169 -13.73 8.42 22.06
C LEU A 169 -14.32 9.64 22.74
N ASP A 170 -15.29 10.28 22.09
CA ASP A 170 -16.13 11.31 22.69
C ASP A 170 -17.51 11.28 22.01
N SER A 171 -18.56 11.05 22.80
CA SER A 171 -19.95 11.10 22.32
C SER A 171 -20.47 12.53 22.12
N GLY A 172 -19.69 13.53 22.52
CA GLY A 172 -19.98 14.94 22.38
C GLY A 172 -19.66 15.52 20.99
N THR A 173 -19.34 16.81 20.98
CA THR A 173 -19.09 17.60 19.77
C THR A 173 -17.83 17.17 19.03
N LEU A 174 -16.85 16.60 19.73
CA LEU A 174 -15.58 16.20 19.13
C LEU A 174 -15.71 14.94 18.27
N GLY A 175 -16.48 13.93 18.70
CA GLY A 175 -16.72 12.72 17.89
C GLY A 175 -17.39 13.04 16.55
N GLN A 176 -18.33 13.99 16.57
CA GLN A 176 -18.96 14.53 15.35
C GLN A 176 -17.95 15.29 14.48
N ALA A 177 -17.11 16.14 15.08
CA ALA A 177 -16.07 16.86 14.34
C ALA A 177 -15.06 15.90 13.67
N LEU A 178 -14.62 14.86 14.37
CA LEU A 178 -13.75 13.81 13.83
C LEU A 178 -14.39 13.07 12.67
N SER A 179 -15.68 12.76 12.77
CA SER A 179 -16.45 12.13 11.70
C SER A 179 -16.54 13.02 10.46
N ILE A 180 -16.76 14.33 10.63
CA ILE A 180 -16.77 15.31 9.54
C ILE A 180 -15.39 15.39 8.89
N ILE A 181 -14.32 15.47 9.69
CA ILE A 181 -12.92 15.50 9.20
C ILE A 181 -12.65 14.23 8.38
N ALA A 182 -13.04 13.05 8.88
CA ALA A 182 -12.86 11.80 8.18
C ALA A 182 -13.66 11.75 6.86
N CYS A 183 -14.91 12.23 6.84
CA CYS A 183 -15.69 12.35 5.61
C CYS A 183 -15.01 13.26 4.58
N LEU A 184 -14.48 14.41 5.01
CA LEU A 184 -13.75 15.32 4.12
C LEU A 184 -12.44 14.69 3.61
N LEU A 185 -11.71 13.98 4.47
CA LEU A 185 -10.51 13.23 4.09
C LEU A 185 -10.86 12.16 3.05
N LEU A 186 -11.89 11.35 3.27
CA LEU A 186 -12.33 10.34 2.32
C LEU A 186 -12.78 10.96 0.99
N ALA A 187 -13.54 12.06 1.02
CA ALA A 187 -13.99 12.75 -0.18
C ALA A 187 -12.81 13.33 -0.99
N THR A 188 -11.89 14.02 -0.33
CA THR A 188 -10.71 14.60 -0.98
C THR A 188 -9.75 13.52 -1.50
N PHE A 189 -9.58 12.42 -0.76
CA PHE A 189 -8.83 11.25 -1.20
C PHE A 189 -9.45 10.62 -2.45
N LEU A 190 -10.77 10.39 -2.45
CA LEU A 190 -11.48 9.84 -3.61
C LEU A 190 -11.29 10.73 -4.84
N ILE A 191 -11.53 12.03 -4.71
CA ILE A 191 -11.39 13.00 -5.82
C ILE A 191 -9.96 13.00 -6.35
N THR A 192 -8.96 13.08 -5.47
CA THR A 192 -7.55 13.14 -5.86
C THR A 192 -7.09 11.82 -6.49
N SER A 193 -7.51 10.69 -5.94
CA SER A 193 -7.17 9.35 -6.46
C SER A 193 -7.80 9.09 -7.82
N THR A 194 -9.08 9.42 -8.00
CA THR A 194 -9.76 9.29 -9.29
C THR A 194 -9.09 10.19 -10.34
N ASP A 195 -8.76 11.42 -9.98
CA ASP A 195 -8.11 12.35 -10.89
C ASP A 195 -6.75 11.84 -11.40
N CYS A 196 -5.89 11.41 -10.47
CA CYS A 196 -4.57 10.85 -10.81
C CYS A 196 -4.70 9.56 -11.64
N GLY A 197 -5.64 8.68 -11.29
CA GLY A 197 -5.91 7.45 -12.04
C GLY A 197 -6.37 7.73 -13.47
N THR A 198 -7.37 8.60 -13.64
CA THR A 198 -7.87 8.99 -14.96
C THR A 198 -6.78 9.65 -15.80
N HIS A 199 -5.95 10.51 -15.20
CA HIS A 199 -4.86 11.16 -15.92
C HIS A 199 -3.84 10.14 -16.49
N VAL A 200 -3.49 9.10 -15.74
CA VAL A 200 -2.56 8.07 -16.22
C VAL A 200 -3.19 7.22 -17.33
N LEU A 201 -4.46 6.83 -17.20
CA LEU A 201 -5.18 6.12 -18.27
C LEU A 201 -5.21 6.92 -19.56
N CYS A 202 -5.54 8.21 -19.47
CA CYS A 202 -5.54 9.11 -20.62
C CYS A 202 -4.14 9.28 -21.24
N TYR A 203 -3.09 9.29 -20.41
CA TYR A 203 -1.71 9.38 -20.88
C TYR A 203 -1.27 8.12 -21.64
N MET A 204 -1.74 6.94 -21.20
CA MET A 204 -1.49 5.67 -21.89
C MET A 204 -2.22 5.60 -23.24
N ASP A 205 -3.45 6.11 -23.32
CA ASP A 205 -4.24 6.14 -24.55
C ASP A 205 -3.78 7.20 -25.56
N ALA A 206 -3.14 8.28 -25.09
CA ALA A 206 -2.72 9.40 -25.93
C ALA A 206 -1.29 9.26 -26.47
N GLU A 207 -0.72 8.05 -26.52
CA GLU A 207 0.64 7.75 -27.04
C GLU A 207 1.74 8.67 -26.49
N GLY A 208 1.63 9.13 -25.23
CA GLY A 208 2.63 10.00 -24.63
C GLY A 208 2.53 11.48 -25.01
N ALA A 209 1.39 11.93 -25.57
CA ALA A 209 1.10 13.35 -25.71
C ALA A 209 1.23 14.09 -24.36
N THR A 210 1.86 15.26 -24.38
CA THR A 210 2.14 16.06 -23.18
C THR A 210 0.89 16.61 -22.50
N GLU A 211 -0.22 16.71 -23.23
CA GLU A 211 -1.53 17.09 -22.71
C GLU A 211 -2.62 16.17 -23.24
N THR A 212 -3.41 15.60 -22.33
CA THR A 212 -4.49 14.66 -22.68
C THR A 212 -5.77 15.42 -23.09
N PRO A 213 -6.40 15.10 -24.23
CA PRO A 213 -7.66 15.71 -24.64
C PRO A 213 -8.76 15.53 -23.59
N ILE A 214 -9.49 16.61 -23.28
CA ILE A 214 -10.55 16.58 -22.25
C ILE A 214 -11.66 15.54 -22.53
N ARG A 215 -11.89 15.21 -23.80
CA ARG A 215 -12.88 14.22 -24.21
C ARG A 215 -12.55 12.82 -23.69
N ILE A 216 -11.29 12.40 -23.80
CA ILE A 216 -10.82 11.08 -23.33
C ILE A 216 -10.93 11.01 -21.80
N ARG A 217 -10.61 12.12 -21.12
CA ARG A 217 -10.73 12.24 -19.66
C ARG A 217 -12.17 12.12 -19.17
N ILE A 218 -13.12 12.76 -19.87
CA ILE A 218 -14.55 12.64 -19.53
C ILE A 218 -15.03 11.20 -19.73
N VAL A 219 -14.67 10.56 -20.84
CA VAL A 219 -15.05 9.17 -21.13
C VAL A 219 -14.56 8.23 -20.03
N TRP A 220 -13.27 8.29 -19.67
CA TRP A 220 -12.72 7.44 -18.59
C TRP A 220 -13.29 7.77 -17.22
N GLY A 221 -13.50 9.05 -16.91
CA GLY A 221 -14.12 9.47 -15.64
C GLY A 221 -15.53 8.91 -15.49
N THR A 222 -16.35 8.99 -16.54
CA THR A 222 -17.71 8.42 -16.55
C THR A 222 -17.68 6.89 -16.48
N LEU A 223 -16.78 6.24 -17.23
CA LEU A 223 -16.65 4.78 -17.22
C LEU A 223 -16.28 4.25 -15.83
N ILE A 224 -15.31 4.88 -15.16
CA ILE A 224 -14.92 4.51 -13.78
C ILE A 224 -16.10 4.65 -12.82
N ALA A 225 -16.86 5.75 -12.90
CA ALA A 225 -18.04 5.97 -12.06
C ALA A 225 -19.13 4.91 -12.31
N ILE A 226 -19.37 4.54 -13.58
CA ILE A 226 -20.32 3.48 -13.94
C ILE A 226 -19.86 2.13 -13.39
N ILE A 227 -18.59 1.76 -13.58
CA ILE A 227 -18.04 0.50 -13.07
C ILE A 227 -18.16 0.44 -11.54
N ALA A 228 -17.81 1.53 -10.84
CA ALA A 228 -17.95 1.62 -9.40
C ALA A 228 -19.41 1.44 -8.96
N GLY A 229 -20.35 2.13 -9.62
CA GLY A 229 -21.79 2.01 -9.34
C GLY A 229 -22.34 0.60 -9.57
N VAL A 230 -21.94 -0.05 -10.67
CA VAL A 230 -22.35 -1.43 -10.99
C VAL A 230 -21.79 -2.42 -9.98
N LEU A 231 -20.52 -2.28 -9.58
CA LEU A 231 -19.91 -3.16 -8.58
C LEU A 231 -20.54 -3.00 -7.20
N LEU A 232 -20.86 -1.76 -6.80
CA LEU A 232 -21.59 -1.50 -5.56
C LEU A 232 -22.99 -2.14 -5.59
N TYR A 233 -23.72 -1.99 -6.71
CA TYR A 233 -25.05 -2.58 -6.87
C TYR A 233 -25.03 -4.12 -6.93
N ALA A 234 -24.03 -4.72 -7.59
CA ALA A 234 -23.97 -6.18 -7.81
C ALA A 234 -23.67 -6.99 -6.54
N GLY A 235 -22.96 -6.41 -5.57
CA GLY A 235 -22.60 -7.12 -4.34
C GLY A 235 -21.63 -6.39 -3.42
N GLY A 236 -21.52 -5.06 -3.56
CA GLY A 236 -20.68 -4.21 -2.72
C GLY A 236 -19.24 -4.71 -2.61
N LEU A 237 -18.77 -4.85 -1.37
CA LEU A 237 -17.40 -5.25 -1.06
C LEU A 237 -17.01 -6.60 -1.67
N LYS A 238 -17.90 -7.60 -1.63
CA LYS A 238 -17.60 -8.95 -2.13
C LYS A 238 -17.47 -8.97 -3.66
N ALA A 239 -18.28 -8.17 -4.36
CA ALA A 239 -18.17 -8.01 -5.82
C ALA A 239 -16.84 -7.35 -6.20
N ILE A 240 -16.45 -6.28 -5.49
CA ILE A 240 -15.17 -5.58 -5.71
C ILE A 240 -13.98 -6.52 -5.47
N GLN A 241 -14.00 -7.31 -4.39
CA GLN A 241 -12.97 -8.30 -4.10
C GLN A 241 -12.80 -9.32 -5.22
N SER A 242 -13.92 -9.90 -5.68
CA SER A 242 -13.92 -10.91 -6.73
C SER A 242 -13.39 -10.33 -8.05
N ALA A 243 -13.83 -9.12 -8.43
CA ALA A 243 -13.35 -8.43 -9.61
C ALA A 243 -11.84 -8.16 -9.55
N SER A 244 -11.32 -7.73 -8.39
CA SER A 244 -9.89 -7.49 -8.17
C SER A 244 -9.05 -8.75 -8.34
N ILE A 245 -9.51 -9.90 -7.80
CA ILE A 245 -8.80 -11.18 -7.93
C ILE A 245 -8.70 -11.60 -9.40
N ILE A 246 -9.82 -11.51 -10.14
CA ILE A 246 -9.88 -11.86 -11.57
C ILE A 246 -8.96 -10.95 -12.40
N ALA A 247 -8.99 -9.64 -12.14
CA ALA A 247 -8.16 -8.66 -12.86
C ALA A 247 -6.67 -8.77 -12.50
N GLY A 248 -6.33 -9.11 -11.26
CA GLY A 248 -4.94 -9.19 -10.82
C GLY A 248 -4.18 -10.40 -11.35
N PHE A 249 -4.87 -11.49 -11.71
CA PHE A 249 -4.21 -12.68 -12.26
C PHE A 249 -3.42 -12.40 -13.56
N PRO A 250 -4.00 -11.85 -14.64
CA PRO A 250 -3.23 -11.52 -15.85
C PRO A 250 -2.17 -10.44 -15.60
N ILE A 251 -2.46 -9.47 -14.71
CA ILE A 251 -1.51 -8.42 -14.35
C ILE A 251 -0.29 -8.99 -13.62
N SER A 252 -0.45 -10.04 -12.81
CA SER A 252 0.67 -10.71 -12.13
C SER A 252 1.68 -11.31 -13.12
N ILE A 253 1.18 -11.92 -14.20
CA ILE A 253 2.02 -12.46 -15.28
C ILE A 253 2.76 -11.33 -15.98
N PHE A 254 2.06 -10.24 -16.28
CA PHE A 254 2.66 -9.05 -16.88
C PHE A 254 3.77 -8.46 -15.99
N LEU A 255 3.54 -8.31 -14.69
CA LEU A 255 4.54 -7.81 -13.74
C LEU A 255 5.75 -8.74 -13.60
N ALA A 256 5.55 -10.06 -13.69
CA ALA A 256 6.64 -11.02 -13.69
C ALA A 256 7.55 -10.83 -14.93
N ILE A 257 6.96 -10.63 -16.11
CA ILE A 257 7.70 -10.32 -17.34
C ILE A 257 8.44 -8.98 -17.22
N MET A 258 7.78 -7.94 -16.69
CA MET A 258 8.42 -6.64 -16.42
C MET A 258 9.62 -6.77 -15.47
N SER A 259 9.51 -7.58 -14.43
CA SER A 259 10.59 -7.79 -13.46
C SER A 259 11.80 -8.48 -14.11
N VAL A 260 11.58 -9.50 -14.93
CA VAL A 260 12.65 -10.21 -15.66
C VAL A 260 13.31 -9.29 -16.70
N THR A 261 12.53 -8.49 -17.43
CA THR A 261 13.05 -7.56 -18.45
C THR A 261 13.84 -6.42 -17.81
N LEU A 262 13.38 -5.86 -16.68
CA LEU A 262 14.14 -4.89 -15.90
C LEU A 262 15.49 -5.45 -15.46
N PHE A 263 15.51 -6.68 -14.92
CA PHE A 263 16.74 -7.32 -14.49
C PHE A 263 17.73 -7.55 -15.65
N LYS A 264 17.22 -7.96 -16.82
CA LYS A 264 18.03 -8.08 -18.05
C LYS A 264 18.54 -6.72 -18.53
N SER A 265 17.73 -5.68 -18.45
CA SER A 265 18.10 -4.32 -18.85
C SER A 265 19.20 -3.75 -17.97
N LEU A 266 19.07 -3.86 -16.65
CA LEU A 266 20.07 -3.41 -15.68
C LEU A 266 21.41 -4.14 -15.85
N ARG A 267 21.38 -5.43 -16.22
CA ARG A 267 22.61 -6.19 -16.52
C ARG A 267 23.28 -5.80 -17.85
N ARG A 268 22.54 -5.15 -18.74
CA ARG A 268 23.04 -4.68 -20.05
C ARG A 268 23.50 -3.22 -20.02
N GLU A 269 23.26 -2.49 -18.93
CA GLU A 269 23.79 -1.13 -18.79
C GLU A 269 25.32 -1.17 -18.74
N PRO A 270 26.00 -0.33 -19.54
CA PRO A 270 27.45 -0.20 -19.46
C PRO A 270 27.82 0.28 -18.05
N GLN A 271 28.99 -0.14 -17.56
CA GLN A 271 29.45 0.22 -16.21
C GLN A 271 29.36 1.74 -15.99
N ALA A 272 28.98 2.16 -14.78
CA ALA A 272 28.65 3.56 -14.44
C ALA A 272 29.70 4.60 -14.88
N TRP A 273 30.98 4.21 -14.99
CA TRP A 273 32.06 5.08 -15.49
C TRP A 273 31.93 5.42 -16.98
N ALA A 274 31.34 4.55 -17.80
CA ALA A 274 31.14 4.80 -19.23
C ALA A 274 30.07 5.88 -19.49
N MET A 275 29.18 6.10 -18.52
CA MET A 275 28.16 7.16 -18.52
C MET A 275 28.69 8.50 -18.01
N MET A 276 29.89 8.54 -17.43
CA MET A 276 30.53 9.79 -16.99
C MET A 276 31.11 10.57 -18.19
N PRO A 277 31.09 11.91 -18.15
CA PRO A 277 31.77 12.73 -19.14
C PRO A 277 33.24 12.30 -19.28
N GLU A 278 33.75 12.33 -20.51
CA GLU A 278 35.05 11.71 -20.86
C GLU A 278 36.23 12.20 -20.01
N HIS A 279 36.14 13.42 -19.48
CA HIS A 279 37.14 14.06 -18.62
C HIS A 279 37.10 13.64 -17.14
N VAL A 280 36.09 12.88 -16.69
CA VAL A 280 35.95 12.37 -15.31
C VAL A 280 36.07 10.84 -15.27
N ARG A 281 36.24 10.20 -16.42
CA ARG A 281 36.44 8.75 -16.48
C ARG A 281 37.76 8.42 -15.77
N PRO A 282 37.79 7.43 -14.87
CA PRO A 282 39.06 6.90 -14.39
C PRO A 282 39.85 6.46 -15.62
N ASP A 283 41.12 6.88 -15.70
CA ASP A 283 41.98 6.50 -16.81
C ASP A 283 42.34 5.02 -16.65
N PHE A 284 41.44 4.15 -17.10
CA PHE A 284 41.73 2.73 -17.33
C PHE A 284 42.53 2.60 -18.63
N SER A 285 43.56 3.44 -18.82
CA SER A 285 44.49 3.30 -19.91
C SER A 285 45.28 1.99 -19.70
N GLU A 286 45.18 1.13 -20.70
CA GLU A 286 46.10 0.04 -21.05
C GLU A 286 46.03 -1.31 -20.30
N HIS A 287 45.61 -1.40 -19.03
CA HIS A 287 45.76 -2.70 -18.32
C HIS A 287 44.68 -3.76 -18.57
N GLU A 288 43.41 -3.41 -18.80
CA GLU A 288 42.34 -4.42 -18.97
C GLU A 288 42.13 -4.88 -20.43
N VAL A 289 42.44 -4.05 -21.42
CA VAL A 289 42.29 -4.41 -22.84
C VAL A 289 43.27 -5.53 -23.25
N SER A 290 44.47 -5.55 -22.65
CA SER A 290 45.49 -6.58 -22.89
C SER A 290 45.09 -7.97 -22.38
N VAL A 291 44.30 -8.05 -21.29
CA VAL A 291 43.90 -9.34 -20.71
C VAL A 291 42.85 -10.04 -21.59
N LYS A 292 41.91 -9.27 -22.16
CA LYS A 292 40.86 -9.82 -23.04
C LYS A 292 41.35 -10.20 -24.44
N SER A 293 42.40 -9.56 -24.96
CA SER A 293 42.94 -9.89 -26.28
C SER A 293 43.81 -11.15 -26.28
N LYS A 294 44.39 -11.54 -25.13
CA LYS A 294 45.21 -12.77 -25.02
C LYS A 294 44.39 -14.06 -24.92
N GLU A 295 43.18 -14.01 -24.39
CA GLU A 295 42.34 -15.21 -24.22
C GLU A 295 41.54 -15.61 -25.47
N SER A 296 41.47 -14.75 -26.50
CA SER A 296 40.55 -14.92 -27.64
C SER A 296 41.20 -15.39 -28.96
N THR A 297 42.45 -15.86 -28.95
CA THR A 297 43.09 -16.36 -30.18
C THR A 297 43.14 -17.90 -30.18
N PRO A 298 42.29 -18.62 -30.95
CA PRO A 298 42.53 -20.02 -31.21
C PRO A 298 43.70 -20.17 -32.20
N MET A 299 44.65 -21.04 -31.86
CA MET A 299 45.75 -21.47 -32.72
C MET A 299 45.20 -22.12 -34.00
N ILE A 300 45.07 -21.35 -35.09
CA ILE A 300 44.96 -21.91 -36.45
C ILE A 300 46.32 -21.75 -37.11
N GLY A 301 46.94 -22.90 -37.37
CA GLY A 301 48.30 -23.03 -37.87
C GLY A 301 48.53 -22.35 -39.21
N LYS A 302 49.70 -21.73 -39.32
CA LYS A 302 50.38 -21.41 -40.58
C LYS A 302 50.54 -22.68 -41.41
N ILE A 303 49.99 -22.69 -42.62
CA ILE A 303 50.66 -23.30 -43.77
C ILE A 303 50.51 -22.33 -44.94
N VAL A 304 51.61 -21.64 -45.25
CA VAL A 304 51.82 -20.84 -46.46
C VAL A 304 52.85 -21.57 -47.30
N SER A 305 52.49 -21.82 -48.56
CA SER A 305 53.30 -21.86 -49.80
C SER A 305 54.49 -22.82 -49.91
N GLU A 306 54.54 -23.59 -51.00
CA GLU A 306 55.61 -23.46 -52.01
C GLU A 306 55.32 -24.22 -53.32
N LYS A 307 55.53 -23.51 -54.43
CA LYS A 307 55.62 -23.88 -55.86
C LYS A 307 54.34 -24.14 -56.68
#